data_AF-A0A529KEV9-F1
#
_entry.id   AF-A0A529KEV9-F1
#
_cell.length_a   1.000
_cell.length_b   1.000
_cell.length_c   1.000
_cell.angle_alpha   90.00
_cell.angle_beta   90.00
_cell.angle_gamma   90.00
#
_symmetry.space_group_name_H-M   'P 1'
#
loop_
_entity.id
_entity.type
_entity.pdbx_description
1 polymer ?
#
loop_
_entity_poly.entity_id
_entity_poly.type
_entity_poly.pdbx_seq_one_letter_code
_entity_poly.pdbx_strand_id
1 'polypeptide(L)' 'LDPVTASYVFEALGALVRQSGLAALIATHNHELASRMDRRVTLADGKVVPL' A
#
# COMPACT_ATOMS: atom_id res chain seq x y z
N LEU A 1 3.05 0.01 -13.57
CA LEU A 1 1.67 -0.27 -14.01
C LEU A 1 1.01 1.06 -14.30
N ASP A 2 0.18 1.12 -15.33
CA ASP A 2 -0.75 2.23 -15.48
C ASP A 2 -1.67 2.33 -14.24
N PRO A 3 -2.12 3.53 -13.85
CA PRO A 3 -2.87 3.75 -12.61
C PRO A 3 -4.15 2.90 -12.49
N VAL A 4 -4.80 2.60 -13.61
CA VAL A 4 -6.07 1.87 -13.65
C VAL A 4 -5.85 0.39 -13.33
N THR A 5 -4.90 -0.25 -14.01
CA THR A 5 -4.56 -1.66 -13.77
C THR A 5 -3.97 -1.87 -12.38
N ALA A 6 -3.19 -0.89 -11.89
CA ALA A 6 -2.68 -0.91 -10.53
C ALA A 6 -3.82 -0.97 -9.49
N SER A 7 -4.85 -0.14 -9.65
CA SER A 7 -6.00 -0.10 -8.74
C SER A 7 -6.65 -1.48 -8.56
N TYR A 8 -6.93 -2.18 -9.66
CA TYR A 8 -7.56 -3.50 -9.63
C TYR A 8 -6.72 -4.54 -8.90
N VAL A 9 -5.41 -4.56 -9.15
CA VAL A 9 -4.48 -5.49 -8.47
C VAL A 9 -4.46 -5.24 -6.97
N PHE A 10 -4.44 -3.98 -6.53
CA PHE A 10 -4.41 -3.66 -5.09
C PHE A 10 -5.73 -3.94 -4.39
N GLU A 11 -6.87 -3.76 -5.07
CA GLU A 11 -8.17 -4.18 -4.53
C GLU A 11 -8.24 -5.69 -4.34
N ALA A 12 -7.84 -6.47 -5.34
CA ALA A 12 -7.82 -7.92 -5.27
C ALA A 12 -6.86 -8.42 -4.17
N LEU A 13 -5.65 -7.83 -4.09
CA LEU A 13 -4.68 -8.14 -3.05
C LEU A 13 -5.24 -7.80 -1.65
N GLY A 14 -5.89 -6.65 -1.50
CA GLY A 14 -6.51 -6.24 -0.23
C GLY A 14 -7.61 -7.20 0.22
N ALA A 15 -8.46 -7.65 -0.70
CA ALA A 15 -9.50 -8.64 -0.41
C ALA A 15 -8.90 -9.97 0.08
N LEU A 16 -7.85 -10.47 -0.59
CA LEU A 16 -7.15 -11.69 -0.21
C LEU A 16 -6.54 -11.59 1.19
N VAL A 17 -5.83 -10.50 1.49
CA VAL A 17 -5.18 -10.27 2.80
C VAL A 17 -6.21 -10.28 3.92
N ARG A 18 -7.35 -9.58 3.73
CA ARG A 18 -8.42 -9.51 4.73
C ARG A 18 -9.11 -10.86 4.95
N GLN A 19 -9.37 -11.62 3.90
CA GLN A 19 -10.03 -12.92 4.00
C GLN A 19 -9.13 -14.02 4.60
N SER A 20 -7.83 -13.93 4.37
CA SER A 20 -6.85 -14.92 4.84
C SER A 20 -6.25 -14.62 6.23
N GLY A 21 -6.55 -13.45 6.80
CA GLY A 21 -5.94 -13.00 8.06
C GLY A 21 -4.43 -12.72 7.95
N LEU A 22 -3.93 -12.55 6.72
CA LEU A 22 -2.54 -12.23 6.45
C LEU A 22 -2.28 -10.72 6.65
N ALA A 23 -1.01 -10.35 6.64
CA ALA A 23 -0.56 -8.96 6.53
C ALA A 23 0.24 -8.76 5.24
N ALA A 24 0.12 -7.58 4.64
CA ALA A 24 0.91 -7.18 3.48
C ALA A 24 1.66 -5.87 3.77
N LEU A 25 2.92 -5.80 3.34
CA LEU A 25 3.75 -4.59 3.38
C LEU A 25 4.05 -4.15 1.94
N ILE A 26 3.68 -2.92 1.61
CA ILE A 26 3.86 -2.36 0.26
C ILE A 26 4.76 -1.13 0.36
N ALA A 27 5.90 -1.17 -0.32
CA ALA A 27 6.75 0.01 -0.53
C ALA A 27 6.36 0.68 -1.84
N THR A 28 5.92 1.93 -1.79
CA THR A 28 5.47 2.69 -2.96
C THR A 28 5.83 4.17 -2.83
N HIS A 29 6.10 4.81 -3.96
CA HIS A 29 6.19 6.27 -4.09
C HIS A 29 4.89 6.89 -4.65
N ASN A 30 3.88 6.06 -4.98
CA ASN A 30 2.57 6.54 -5.42
C ASN A 30 1.71 6.90 -4.19
N HIS A 31 1.54 8.19 -3.95
CA HIS A 31 0.76 8.71 -2.81
C HIS A 31 -0.73 8.38 -2.88
N GLU A 32 -1.31 8.25 -4.07
CA GLU A 32 -2.72 7.86 -4.25
C GLU A 32 -2.95 6.41 -3.82
N LEU A 33 -2.00 5.52 -4.13
CA LEU A 33 -2.07 4.16 -3.63
C LEU A 33 -1.86 4.11 -2.11
N ALA A 34 -0.86 4.84 -1.61
CA ALA A 34 -0.55 4.84 -0.19
C ALA A 34 -1.76 5.31 0.64
N SER A 35 -2.53 6.30 0.17
CA SER A 35 -3.70 6.81 0.88
C SER A 35 -4.82 5.79 1.07
N ARG A 36 -4.83 4.70 0.29
CA ARG A 36 -5.78 3.59 0.38
C ARG A 36 -5.38 2.52 1.39
N MET A 37 -4.17 2.58 1.96
CA MET A 37 -3.65 1.59 2.91
C MET A 37 -4.18 1.85 4.33
N ASP A 38 -4.37 0.77 5.11
CA ASP A 38 -4.82 0.87 6.50
C ASP A 38 -3.84 1.67 7.38
N ARG A 39 -2.54 1.56 7.10
CA ARG A 39 -1.47 2.31 7.78
C ARG A 39 -0.43 2.77 6.75
N ARG A 40 0.11 3.96 6.97
CA ARG A 40 1.21 4.52 6.18
C ARG A 40 2.39 4.87 7.08
N VAL A 41 3.59 4.72 6.54
CA VAL A 41 4.85 5.13 7.16
C VAL A 41 5.69 5.81 6.08
N THR A 42 6.23 6.98 6.39
CA THR A 42 7.17 7.67 5.49
C THR A 42 8.59 7.29 5.89
N LEU A 43 9.41 6.90 4.90
CA LEU A 43 10.84 6.68 5.08
C LEU A 43 11.61 7.80 4.39
N ALA A 44 12.49 8.46 5.15
CA ALA A 44 13.43 9.46 4.65
C ALA A 44 14.81 9.19 5.27
N ASP A 45 15.85 9.14 4.43
CA ASP A 45 17.24 8.88 4.86
C ASP A 45 17.39 7.66 5.77
N GLY A 46 16.69 6.57 5.45
CA GLY A 46 16.72 5.31 6.22
C GLY A 46 16.00 5.37 7.57
N LYS A 47 15.25 6.43 7.86
CA LYS A 47 14.50 6.62 9.11
C LYS A 47 13.00 6.72 8.87
N VAL A 48 12.22 6.26 9.84
CA VAL A 48 10.78 6.51 9.90
C VAL A 48 10.56 7.96 10.32
N VAL A 49 9.80 8.71 9.52
CA VAL A 49 9.44 10.10 9.79
C VAL A 49 7.91 10.27 9.86
N PRO A 50 7.40 11.33 10.52
CA PRO A 50 5.98 11.66 10.51
C PRO A 50 5.43 11.82 9.08
N LEU A 51 4.16 11.48 8.90
CA LEU A 51 3.40 11.68 7.65
C LEU A 51 3.15 13.15 7.35
#